data_AF-A0A645JGY4-F1
#
_entry.id   AF-A0A645JGY4-F1
#
_cell.length_a   1.000
_cell.length_b   1.000
_cell.length_c   1.000
_cell.angle_alpha   90.00
_cell.angle_beta   90.00
_cell.angle_gamma   90.00
#
_symmetry.space_group_name_H-M   'P 1'
#
loop_
_entity.id
_entity.type
_entity.pdbx_description
1 polymer ?
#
loop_
_entity_poly.entity_id
_entity_poly.type
_entity_poly.pdbx_seq_one_letter_code
_entity_poly.pdbx_strand_id
1 'polypeptide(L)'
;MGLPALLQALGRNASTSEGAASLAHALDQHQDDDVDDLDGFLNNVDREDGAKILQHIFADKNAGIQNRLAQKTGMETNQVMDIMEQLAPLLMGTLAQQKKQRNVDQSGIADLLGGMMQQGNGGKNSFMNMAMDLLDANNDGSIVDDIGGVLKGFLKQ
;
A
#
# COMPACT_ATOMS: atom_id res chain seq x y z
N MET A 1 7.61 -1.65 6.87
CA MET A 1 6.65 -2.77 6.72
C MET A 1 5.17 -2.31 6.79
N GLY A 2 4.81 -1.11 6.31
CA GLY A 2 3.39 -0.71 6.22
C GLY A 2 2.67 -1.37 5.04
N LEU A 3 3.34 -1.46 3.89
CA LEU A 3 2.77 -2.03 2.66
C LEU A 3 2.38 -3.51 2.74
N PRO A 4 3.21 -4.40 3.34
CA PRO A 4 2.79 -5.78 3.53
C PRO A 4 1.53 -5.89 4.41
N ALA A 5 1.35 -4.97 5.37
CA ALA A 5 0.15 -4.97 6.22
C ALA A 5 -1.11 -4.58 5.46
N LEU A 6 -1.03 -3.61 4.53
CA LEU A 6 -2.14 -3.25 3.64
C LEU A 6 -2.55 -4.45 2.76
N LEU A 7 -1.57 -5.10 2.12
CA LEU A 7 -1.81 -6.26 1.27
C LEU A 7 -2.38 -7.46 2.04
N GLN A 8 -1.85 -7.72 3.24
CA GLN A 8 -2.38 -8.78 4.11
C GLN A 8 -3.81 -8.49 4.56
N ALA A 9 -4.12 -7.24 4.89
CA ALA A 9 -5.47 -6.85 5.29
C ALA A 9 -6.45 -6.95 4.12
N LEU A 10 -6.06 -6.50 2.92
CA LEU A 10 -6.84 -6.71 1.69
C LEU A 10 -7.04 -8.20 1.39
N GLY A 11 -5.99 -9.02 1.49
CA GLY A 11 -6.07 -10.46 1.30
C GLY A 11 -7.01 -11.12 2.31
N ARG A 12 -7.03 -10.64 3.56
CA ARG A 12 -7.98 -11.09 4.59
C ARG A 12 -9.41 -10.67 4.28
N ASN A 13 -9.64 -9.48 3.77
CA ASN A 13 -10.97 -9.03 3.37
C ASN A 13 -11.46 -9.82 2.14
N ALA A 14 -10.59 -10.06 1.17
CA ALA A 14 -10.89 -10.83 -0.03
C ALA A 14 -11.03 -12.34 0.22
N SER A 15 -10.77 -12.84 1.44
CA SER A 15 -10.93 -14.26 1.76
C SER A 15 -12.39 -14.70 1.91
N THR A 16 -13.34 -13.77 1.94
CA THR A 16 -14.77 -14.05 1.91
C THR A 16 -15.37 -13.61 0.57
N SER A 17 -16.46 -14.26 0.14
CA SER A 17 -17.14 -13.92 -1.11
C SER A 17 -17.61 -12.46 -1.14
N GLU A 18 -18.15 -11.97 -0.02
CA GLU A 18 -18.64 -10.61 0.13
C GLU A 18 -17.50 -9.59 0.09
N GLY A 19 -16.38 -9.87 0.76
CA GLY A 19 -15.23 -8.97 0.77
C GLY A 19 -14.50 -8.96 -0.58
N ALA A 20 -14.43 -10.11 -1.27
CA ALA A 20 -13.96 -10.16 -2.65
C ALA A 20 -14.85 -9.36 -3.60
N ALA A 21 -16.19 -9.42 -3.45
CA ALA A 21 -17.12 -8.58 -4.22
C ALA A 21 -16.91 -7.09 -3.95
N SER A 22 -16.82 -6.72 -2.66
CA SER A 22 -16.59 -5.33 -2.26
C SER A 22 -15.28 -4.79 -2.85
N LEU A 23 -14.20 -5.57 -2.73
CA LEU A 23 -12.92 -5.22 -3.33
C LEU A 23 -12.99 -5.17 -4.85
N ALA A 24 -13.66 -6.12 -5.51
CA ALA A 24 -13.85 -6.11 -6.96
C ALA A 24 -14.47 -4.79 -7.44
N HIS A 25 -15.51 -4.35 -6.74
CA HIS A 25 -16.24 -3.13 -7.05
C HIS A 25 -15.37 -1.88 -6.81
N ALA A 26 -14.64 -1.82 -5.70
CA ALA A 26 -13.71 -0.73 -5.44
C ALA A 26 -12.61 -0.68 -6.51
N LEU A 27 -12.05 -1.82 -6.92
CA LEU A 27 -11.10 -1.87 -8.03
C LEU A 27 -11.70 -1.40 -9.36
N ASP A 28 -13.00 -1.63 -9.61
CA ASP A 28 -13.66 -1.08 -10.81
C ASP A 28 -13.80 0.45 -10.77
N GLN A 29 -13.88 1.05 -9.57
CA GLN A 29 -13.96 2.50 -9.40
C GLN A 29 -12.61 3.20 -9.65
N HIS A 30 -11.50 2.52 -9.35
CA HIS A 30 -10.13 3.05 -9.46
C HIS A 30 -9.39 2.60 -10.73
N GLN A 31 -10.07 1.98 -11.70
CA GLN A 31 -9.44 1.36 -12.88
C GLN A 31 -8.85 2.35 -13.89
N ASP A 32 -9.22 3.62 -13.78
CA ASP A 32 -8.78 4.71 -14.65
C ASP A 32 -7.87 5.70 -13.90
N ASP A 33 -7.47 5.38 -12.66
CA ASP A 33 -6.47 6.15 -11.94
C ASP A 33 -5.13 6.09 -12.67
N ASP A 34 -4.55 7.26 -12.94
CA ASP A 34 -3.25 7.38 -13.60
C ASP A 34 -2.13 7.22 -12.56
N VAL A 35 -1.91 5.98 -12.13
CA VAL A 35 -0.82 5.63 -11.20
C VAL A 35 0.54 5.48 -11.90
N ASP A 36 0.59 5.61 -13.23
CA ASP A 36 1.84 5.63 -14.00
C ASP A 36 2.50 7.03 -13.93
N ASP A 37 1.70 8.11 -13.88
CA ASP A 37 2.16 9.45 -13.52
C ASP A 37 2.14 9.65 -12.01
N LEU A 38 3.15 9.12 -11.31
CA LEU A 38 3.23 9.17 -9.85
C LEU A 38 3.21 10.61 -9.31
N ASP A 39 3.91 11.54 -9.95
CA ASP A 39 3.93 12.95 -9.53
C ASP A 39 2.56 13.60 -9.70
N GLY A 40 1.91 13.39 -10.85
CA GLY A 40 0.54 13.86 -11.09
C GLY A 40 -0.47 13.25 -10.12
N PHE A 41 -0.35 11.95 -9.85
CA PHE A 41 -1.21 11.23 -8.92
C PHE A 41 -1.10 11.80 -7.50
N LEU A 42 0.12 11.92 -6.97
CA LEU A 42 0.35 12.39 -5.60
C LEU A 42 -0.06 13.84 -5.39
N ASN A 43 0.06 14.68 -6.42
CA ASN A 43 -0.41 16.06 -6.34
C ASN A 43 -1.94 16.19 -6.31
N ASN A 44 -2.66 15.19 -6.86
CA ASN A 44 -4.12 15.19 -6.95
C ASN A 44 -4.79 14.13 -6.06
N VAL A 45 -4.01 13.46 -5.20
CA VAL A 45 -4.50 12.34 -4.40
C VAL A 45 -5.59 12.82 -3.43
N ASP A 46 -6.75 12.16 -3.49
CA ASP A 46 -7.83 12.39 -2.55
C ASP A 46 -7.53 11.68 -1.23
N ARG A 47 -7.05 12.45 -0.25
CA ARG A 47 -6.75 11.93 1.09
C ARG A 47 -8.00 11.49 1.85
N GLU A 48 -9.16 12.09 1.58
CA GLU A 48 -10.42 11.66 2.22
C GLU A 48 -10.84 10.28 1.72
N ASP A 49 -10.65 10.04 0.42
CA ASP A 49 -10.82 8.72 -0.17
C ASP A 49 -9.81 7.71 0.40
N GLY A 50 -8.54 8.10 0.50
CA GLY A 50 -7.51 7.31 1.17
C GLY A 50 -7.89 6.89 2.59
N ALA A 51 -8.43 7.81 3.40
CA ALA A 51 -8.90 7.51 4.74
C ALA A 51 -10.06 6.48 4.74
N LYS A 52 -11.01 6.60 3.80
CA LYS A 52 -12.13 5.66 3.64
C LYS A 52 -11.65 4.27 3.21
N ILE A 53 -10.71 4.20 2.27
CA ILE A 53 -10.08 2.95 1.85
C ILE A 53 -9.42 2.28 3.06
N LEU A 54 -8.63 3.02 3.85
CA LEU A 54 -7.99 2.48 5.05
C LEU A 54 -9.00 1.94 6.07
N GLN A 55 -10.10 2.66 6.32
CA GLN A 55 -11.18 2.19 7.20
C GLN A 55 -11.74 0.84 6.73
N HIS A 56 -11.95 0.69 5.42
CA HIS A 56 -12.46 -0.55 4.83
C HIS A 56 -11.43 -1.69 4.91
N ILE A 57 -10.17 -1.41 4.56
CA ILE A 57 -9.07 -2.38 4.61
C ILE A 57 -8.88 -2.92 6.03
N PHE A 58 -8.90 -2.04 7.03
CA PHE A 58 -8.60 -2.42 8.40
C PHE A 58 -9.82 -2.70 9.27
N ALA A 59 -11.04 -2.65 8.72
CA ALA A 59 -12.30 -2.87 9.43
C ALA A 59 -12.36 -2.08 10.74
N ASP A 60 -12.18 -0.76 10.64
CA ASP A 60 -12.17 0.22 11.74
C ASP A 60 -11.01 0.08 12.75
N LYS A 61 -10.01 -0.77 12.50
CA LYS A 61 -8.85 -0.96 13.40
C LYS A 61 -7.70 0.03 13.14
N ASN A 62 -7.99 1.14 12.47
CA ASN A 62 -7.00 2.13 12.02
C ASN A 62 -6.08 2.58 13.16
N ALA A 63 -6.63 3.02 14.30
CA ALA A 63 -5.83 3.52 15.43
C ALA A 63 -4.81 2.50 15.97
N GLY A 64 -5.16 1.21 16.03
CA GLY A 64 -4.26 0.17 16.51
C GLY A 64 -3.12 -0.13 15.53
N ILE A 65 -3.37 0.01 14.23
CA ILE A 65 -2.38 -0.24 13.17
C ILE A 65 -1.45 0.96 13.03
N GLN A 66 -2.00 2.17 13.05
CA GLN A 66 -1.26 3.43 13.03
C GLN A 66 -0.23 3.48 14.18
N ASN A 67 -0.67 3.23 15.42
CA ASN A 67 0.23 3.24 16.58
C ASN A 67 1.35 2.20 16.48
N ARG A 68 1.04 0.99 15.99
CA ARG A 68 2.06 -0.05 15.79
C ARG A 68 3.04 0.33 14.69
N LEU A 69 2.58 1.00 13.64
CA LEU A 69 3.40 1.41 12.53
C LEU A 69 4.31 2.58 12.95
N ALA A 70 3.77 3.58 13.64
CA ALA A 70 4.51 4.67 14.28
C ALA A 70 5.63 4.16 15.21
N GLN A 71 5.31 3.23 16.12
CA GLN A 71 6.31 2.60 17.00
C GLN A 71 7.40 1.83 16.25
N LYS A 72 7.08 1.25 15.09
CA LYS A 72 8.03 0.48 14.27
C LYS A 72 8.88 1.34 13.36
N THR A 73 8.37 2.48 12.90
CA THR A 73 9.08 3.39 12.00
C THR A 73 9.78 4.52 12.76
N GLY A 74 9.43 4.78 14.02
CA GLY A 74 9.91 5.93 14.77
C GLY A 74 9.22 7.25 14.38
N MET A 75 8.20 7.18 13.51
CA MET A 75 7.44 8.35 13.05
C MET A 75 6.27 8.65 13.97
N GLU A 76 5.80 9.90 13.94
CA GLU A 76 4.58 10.29 14.64
C GLU A 76 3.33 9.66 13.97
N THR A 77 2.31 9.38 14.78
CA THR A 77 1.07 8.70 14.31
C THR A 77 0.37 9.46 13.18
N ASN A 78 0.41 10.80 13.20
CA ASN A 78 -0.16 11.65 12.15
C ASN A 78 0.62 11.54 10.83
N GLN A 79 1.97 11.53 10.89
CA GLN A 79 2.80 11.38 9.69
C GLN A 79 2.60 10.02 9.04
N VAL A 80 2.49 8.97 9.86
CA VAL A 80 2.14 7.63 9.37
C VAL A 80 0.79 7.67 8.66
N MET A 81 -0.19 8.37 9.23
CA MET A 81 -1.50 8.48 8.62
C MET A 81 -1.49 9.21 7.28
N ASP A 82 -0.83 10.37 7.21
CA ASP A 82 -0.72 11.14 5.97
C ASP A 82 -0.10 10.31 4.84
N ILE A 83 0.88 9.46 5.17
CA ILE A 83 1.52 8.55 4.21
C ILE A 83 0.56 7.42 3.81
N MET A 84 -0.13 6.80 4.77
CA MET A 84 -1.07 5.71 4.48
C MET A 84 -2.26 6.18 3.64
N GLU A 85 -2.76 7.39 3.87
CA GLU A 85 -3.86 7.99 3.10
C GLU A 85 -3.46 8.30 1.65
N GLN A 86 -2.18 8.48 1.36
CA GLN A 86 -1.68 8.64 -0.02
C GLN A 86 -1.39 7.29 -0.67
N LEU A 87 -0.87 6.33 0.10
CA LEU A 87 -0.55 4.99 -0.37
C LEU A 87 -1.78 4.13 -0.64
N ALA A 88 -2.87 4.33 0.08
CA ALA A 88 -4.08 3.52 -0.07
C ALA A 88 -4.75 3.71 -1.44
N PRO A 89 -5.01 4.94 -1.94
CA PRO A 89 -5.47 5.17 -3.31
C PRO A 89 -4.49 4.64 -4.35
N LEU A 90 -3.18 4.86 -4.17
CA LEU A 90 -2.15 4.34 -5.09
C LEU A 90 -2.19 2.80 -5.17
N LEU A 91 -2.35 2.12 -4.04
CA LEU A 91 -2.51 0.66 -4.01
C LEU A 91 -3.78 0.21 -4.73
N MET A 92 -4.88 0.94 -4.57
CA MET A 92 -6.14 0.63 -5.23
C MET A 92 -6.04 0.82 -6.74
N GLY A 93 -5.52 1.95 -7.20
CA GLY A 93 -5.30 2.22 -8.63
C GLY A 93 -4.37 1.20 -9.28
N THR A 94 -3.25 0.86 -8.62
CA THR A 94 -2.32 -0.15 -9.16
C THR A 94 -2.95 -1.55 -9.24
N LEU A 95 -3.72 -1.97 -8.24
CA LEU A 95 -4.46 -3.23 -8.28
C LEU A 95 -5.56 -3.20 -9.34
N ALA A 96 -6.23 -2.07 -9.51
CA ALA A 96 -7.31 -1.87 -10.47
C ALA A 96 -6.80 -1.96 -11.90
N GLN A 97 -5.68 -1.29 -12.20
CA GLN A 97 -5.00 -1.44 -13.48
C GLN A 97 -4.56 -2.88 -13.73
N GLN A 98 -4.00 -3.58 -12.75
CA GLN A 98 -3.62 -5.00 -12.92
C GLN A 98 -4.84 -5.90 -13.15
N LYS A 99 -5.94 -5.68 -12.43
CA LYS A 99 -7.22 -6.39 -12.63
C LYS A 99 -7.70 -6.19 -14.07
N LYS A 100 -7.72 -4.95 -14.55
CA LYS A 100 -8.12 -4.56 -15.92
C LYS A 100 -7.23 -5.19 -16.99
N GLN A 101 -5.90 -5.05 -16.85
CA GLN A 101 -4.92 -5.61 -17.79
C GLN A 101 -5.01 -7.13 -17.91
N ARG A 102 -5.30 -7.81 -16.80
CA ARG A 102 -5.40 -9.28 -16.74
C ARG A 102 -6.83 -9.80 -16.94
N ASN A 103 -7.81 -8.93 -17.14
CA ASN A 103 -9.24 -9.27 -17.20
C ASN A 103 -9.68 -10.17 -16.04
N VAL A 104 -9.24 -9.83 -14.83
CA VAL A 104 -9.53 -10.59 -13.61
C VAL A 104 -10.95 -10.29 -13.13
N ASP A 105 -11.73 -11.36 -12.97
CA ASP A 105 -13.06 -11.29 -12.36
C ASP A 105 -12.98 -11.36 -10.83
N GLN A 106 -14.14 -11.28 -10.16
CA GLN A 106 -14.23 -11.35 -8.70
C GLN A 106 -13.55 -12.60 -8.11
N SER A 107 -13.62 -13.75 -8.81
CA SER A 107 -13.07 -15.00 -8.31
C SER A 107 -11.53 -15.04 -8.36
N GLY A 108 -10.92 -14.31 -9.29
CA GLY A 108 -9.46 -14.20 -9.44
C GLY A 108 -8.80 -13.13 -8.58
N ILE A 109 -9.55 -12.35 -7.78
CA ILE A 109 -8.97 -11.27 -6.96
C ILE A 109 -8.04 -11.79 -5.87
N ALA A 110 -8.40 -12.91 -5.24
CA ALA A 110 -7.54 -13.53 -4.23
C ALA A 110 -6.19 -13.98 -4.84
N ASP A 111 -6.22 -14.52 -6.06
CA ASP A 111 -5.02 -14.92 -6.80
C ASP A 111 -4.19 -13.71 -7.25
N LEU A 112 -4.85 -12.62 -7.66
CA LEU A 112 -4.18 -11.36 -7.98
C LEU A 112 -3.40 -10.81 -6.77
N LEU A 113 -4.06 -10.71 -5.61
CA LEU A 113 -3.44 -10.28 -4.37
C LEU A 113 -2.32 -11.22 -3.92
N GLY A 114 -2.56 -12.54 -4.02
CA GLY A 114 -1.57 -13.57 -3.73
C GLY A 114 -0.33 -13.44 -4.59
N GLY A 115 -0.50 -13.23 -5.89
CA GLY A 115 0.59 -12.99 -6.84
C GLY A 115 1.41 -11.74 -6.49
N MET A 116 0.76 -10.65 -6.08
CA MET A 116 1.45 -9.42 -5.70
C MET A 116 2.25 -9.56 -4.39
N MET A 117 1.72 -10.32 -3.42
CA MET A 117 2.46 -10.66 -2.20
C MET A 117 3.64 -11.58 -2.49
N GLN A 118 3.48 -12.57 -3.38
CA GLN A 118 4.51 -13.54 -3.69
C GLN A 118 5.64 -12.94 -4.54
N GLN A 119 5.31 -12.01 -5.43
CA GLN A 119 6.28 -11.26 -6.22
C GLN A 119 7.19 -10.37 -5.36
N GLY A 120 6.74 -9.96 -4.17
CA GLY A 120 7.52 -9.19 -3.20
C GLY A 120 8.73 -9.92 -2.59
N ASN A 121 8.82 -11.25 -2.72
CA ASN A 121 9.92 -12.05 -2.15
C ASN A 121 11.08 -12.34 -3.12
N GLY A 122 11.02 -11.89 -4.39
CA GLY A 122 12.06 -12.20 -5.36
C GLY A 122 12.04 -11.44 -6.70
N GLY A 123 11.10 -10.51 -6.91
CA GLY A 123 11.00 -9.71 -8.13
C GLY A 123 10.65 -8.25 -7.84
N LYS A 124 11.09 -7.34 -8.71
CA LYS A 124 10.80 -5.90 -8.65
C LYS A 124 9.28 -5.67 -8.62
N ASN A 125 8.70 -5.48 -7.44
CA ASN A 125 7.30 -5.07 -7.29
C ASN A 125 7.18 -3.59 -7.68
N SER A 126 6.47 -3.27 -8.77
CA SER A 126 6.23 -1.87 -9.17
C SER A 126 5.62 -1.05 -8.02
N PHE A 127 4.68 -1.62 -7.27
CA PHE A 127 4.09 -0.94 -6.10
C PHE A 127 5.10 -0.67 -4.98
N MET A 128 6.00 -1.62 -4.72
CA MET A 128 7.04 -1.44 -3.70
C MET A 128 8.02 -0.33 -4.09
N ASN A 129 8.38 -0.24 -5.37
CA ASN A 129 9.22 0.83 -5.90
C ASN A 129 8.50 2.17 -5.83
N MET A 130 7.26 2.28 -6.32
CA MET A 130 6.48 3.52 -6.24
C MET A 130 6.29 4.00 -4.79
N ALA A 131 6.09 3.08 -3.86
CA ALA A 131 5.99 3.44 -2.45
C ALA A 131 7.34 3.80 -1.81
N MET A 132 8.46 3.26 -2.29
CA MET A 132 9.80 3.73 -1.92
C MET A 132 10.05 5.13 -2.49
N ASP A 133 9.65 5.37 -3.74
CA ASP A 133 9.78 6.67 -4.40
C ASP A 133 8.91 7.72 -3.69
N LEU A 134 7.69 7.38 -3.27
CA LEU A 134 6.85 8.25 -2.42
C LEU A 134 7.51 8.51 -1.05
N LEU A 135 8.09 7.48 -0.44
CA LEU A 135 8.76 7.61 0.86
C LEU A 135 10.02 8.47 0.76
N ASP A 136 10.72 8.45 -0.36
CA ASP A 136 11.86 9.33 -0.62
C ASP A 136 11.37 10.77 -0.92
N ALA A 137 10.26 10.89 -1.67
CA ALA A 137 9.64 12.17 -2.03
C ALA A 137 9.06 12.95 -0.85
N ASN A 138 8.61 12.28 0.22
CA ASN A 138 8.13 12.94 1.43
C ASN A 138 9.25 13.50 2.33
N ASN A 139 10.52 13.24 1.96
CA ASN A 139 11.72 13.94 2.42
C ASN A 139 11.81 14.15 3.94
N ASP A 140 11.69 13.07 4.73
CA ASP A 140 12.10 13.07 6.14
C ASP A 140 13.60 12.81 6.35
N GLY A 141 14.31 12.39 5.30
CA GLY A 141 15.76 12.20 5.29
C GLY A 141 16.30 11.15 6.25
N SER A 142 15.48 10.21 6.75
CA SER A 142 15.90 9.30 7.84
C SER A 142 15.93 7.82 7.46
N ILE A 143 15.07 7.32 6.59
CA ILE A 143 14.86 5.86 6.50
C ILE A 143 15.97 5.13 5.73
N VAL A 144 16.54 5.74 4.68
CA VAL A 144 17.65 5.14 3.91
C VAL A 144 18.97 5.24 4.68
N ASP A 145 19.19 6.36 5.38
CA ASP A 145 20.37 6.60 6.22
C ASP A 145 20.37 5.73 7.48
N ASP A 146 19.22 5.49 8.11
CA ASP A 146 19.12 4.70 9.33
C ASP A 146 19.25 3.19 9.07
N ILE A 147 18.69 2.67 7.98
CA ILE A 147 18.89 1.26 7.58
C ILE A 147 20.33 1.03 7.11
N GLY A 148 20.90 1.98 6.36
CA GLY A 148 22.31 1.95 5.97
C GLY A 148 23.26 1.98 7.16
N GLY A 149 22.93 2.75 8.21
CA GLY A 149 23.70 2.86 9.45
C GLY A 149 23.72 1.58 10.29
N VAL A 150 22.56 0.91 10.45
CA VAL A 150 22.45 -0.34 11.21
C VAL A 150 23.18 -1.50 10.53
N LEU A 151 23.10 -1.60 9.20
CA LEU A 151 23.80 -2.65 8.44
C LEU A 151 25.32 -2.44 8.43
N LYS A 152 25.77 -1.18 8.33
CA LYS A 152 27.18 -0.79 8.36
C LYS A 152 27.81 -0.95 9.75
N GLY A 153 27.01 -0.83 10.82
CA GLY A 153 27.44 -1.14 12.20
C GLY A 153 27.66 -2.64 12.44
N PHE A 154 26.96 -3.51 11.70
CA PHE A 154 27.07 -4.97 11.81
C PHE A 154 28.22 -5.55 10.97
N LEU A 155 28.57 -4.89 9.86
CA LEU A 155 29.68 -5.27 8.97
C LEU A 155 31.05 -4.73 9.41
N LYS A 156 31.12 -4.06 10.57
CA LYS A 156 32.36 -3.48 11.12
C LYS A 156 32.85 -4.19 12.41
N GLN A 157 32.46 -5.45 12.61
CA GLN A 157 33.14 -6.36 13.53
C GLN A 157 33.90 -7.43 12.75
#